data_AF-A0A1Q9G5Z5-F1
#
_entry.id   AF-A0A1Q9G5Z5-F1
#
_cell.length_a   1.000
_cell.length_b   1.000
_cell.length_c   1.000
_cell.angle_alpha   90.00
_cell.angle_beta   90.00
_cell.angle_gamma   90.00
#
_symmetry.space_group_name_H-M   'P 1'
#
loop_
_entity.id
_entity.type
_entity.pdbx_description
1 polymer ?
#
loop_
_entity_poly.entity_id
_entity_poly.type
_entity_poly.pdbx_seq_one_letter_code
_entity_poly.pdbx_strand_id
1 'polypeptide(L)'
;MKWLSGIIIIVLSLHVGAKEDKAGYEDCILAHVSRTEDTLAANLMTYACHRLYIDNFMLSEQDQGYYQCLLEYMPDAKKAEITLQIKRTCNDKHRSLFR
;
A
#
# COMPACT_ATOMS: atom_id res chain seq x y z
N MET A 1 0.95 -59.81 -6.64
CA MET A 1 -0.28 -59.12 -6.19
C MET A 1 0.04 -57.63 -6.10
N LYS A 2 -0.59 -56.82 -6.95
CA LYS A 2 -0.28 -55.41 -7.23
C LYS A 2 -0.77 -54.54 -6.07
N TRP A 3 0.12 -53.82 -5.42
CA TRP A 3 -0.24 -52.77 -4.45
C TRP A 3 -0.45 -51.47 -5.23
N LEU A 4 -1.71 -51.07 -5.40
CA LEU A 4 -2.10 -49.73 -5.87
C LEU A 4 -2.40 -48.89 -4.63
N SER A 5 -1.37 -48.28 -4.04
CA SER A 5 -1.57 -47.25 -3.02
C SER A 5 -1.75 -45.91 -3.73
N GLY A 6 -3.00 -45.44 -3.71
CA GLY A 6 -3.45 -44.23 -4.37
C GLY A 6 -2.70 -42.98 -3.94
N ILE A 7 -2.32 -42.17 -4.92
CA ILE A 7 -1.79 -40.82 -4.72
C ILE A 7 -2.97 -39.93 -4.33
N ILE A 8 -3.06 -39.59 -3.04
CA ILE A 8 -3.97 -38.55 -2.56
C ILE A 8 -3.35 -37.20 -2.94
N ILE A 9 -3.88 -36.57 -4.00
CA ILE A 9 -3.54 -35.19 -4.35
C ILE A 9 -4.35 -34.28 -3.42
N ILE A 10 -3.73 -33.83 -2.32
CA ILE A 10 -4.29 -32.78 -1.49
C ILE A 10 -4.13 -31.46 -2.25
N VAL A 11 -5.19 -31.02 -2.93
CA VAL A 11 -5.27 -29.66 -3.48
C VAL A 11 -5.50 -28.72 -2.31
N LEU A 12 -4.41 -28.19 -1.75
CA LEU A 12 -4.47 -27.05 -0.83
C LEU A 12 -4.90 -25.82 -1.65
N SER A 13 -6.19 -25.52 -1.63
CA SER A 13 -6.73 -24.25 -2.11
C SER A 13 -6.19 -23.12 -1.22
N LEU A 14 -5.03 -22.56 -1.58
CA LEU A 14 -4.54 -21.29 -1.07
C LEU A 14 -5.52 -20.21 -1.50
N HIS A 15 -6.48 -19.91 -0.62
CA HIS A 15 -7.26 -18.70 -0.70
C HIS A 15 -6.33 -17.53 -0.37
N VAL A 16 -5.57 -17.05 -1.36
CA VAL A 16 -4.94 -15.73 -1.32
C VAL A 16 -6.06 -14.71 -1.53
N GLY A 17 -6.94 -14.61 -0.54
CA GLY A 17 -7.80 -13.46 -0.38
C GLY A 17 -6.95 -12.35 0.21
N ALA A 18 -6.96 -11.18 -0.42
CA ALA A 18 -6.49 -9.94 0.18
C ALA A 18 -7.09 -9.83 1.58
N LYS A 19 -6.27 -10.12 2.59
CA LYS A 19 -6.67 -10.09 3.99
C LYS A 19 -6.13 -8.80 4.55
N GLU A 20 -6.99 -8.03 5.22
CA GLU A 20 -6.58 -6.86 5.97
C GLU A 20 -5.35 -7.21 6.83
N ASP A 21 -4.27 -6.46 6.63
CA ASP A 21 -3.04 -6.54 7.40
C ASP A 21 -3.02 -5.40 8.41
N LYS A 22 -3.74 -5.58 9.52
CA LYS A 22 -3.84 -4.57 10.58
C LYS A 22 -2.48 -4.25 11.21
N ALA A 23 -1.62 -5.27 11.36
CA ALA A 23 -0.28 -5.06 11.89
C ALA A 23 0.56 -4.22 10.93
N GLY A 24 0.56 -4.54 9.63
CA GLY A 24 1.23 -3.75 8.61
C GLY A 24 0.70 -2.31 8.50
N TYR A 25 -0.60 -2.11 8.70
CA TYR A 25 -1.18 -0.76 8.80
C TYR A 25 -0.62 0.02 9.99
N GLU A 26 -0.60 -0.56 11.19
CA GLU A 26 -0.08 0.08 12.40
C GLU A 26 1.41 0.43 12.25
N ASP A 27 2.21 -0.50 11.72
CA ASP A 27 3.63 -0.29 11.43
C ASP A 27 3.82 0.85 10.41
N CYS A 28 2.98 0.93 9.37
CA CYS A 28 3.02 2.02 8.39
C CYS A 28 2.71 3.38 9.03
N ILE A 29 1.71 3.46 9.90
CA ILE A 29 1.37 4.70 10.63
C ILE A 29 2.55 5.15 11.50
N LEU A 30 3.13 4.23 12.26
CA LEU A 30 4.27 4.54 13.13
C LEU A 30 5.51 4.94 12.32
N ALA A 31 5.77 4.28 11.19
CA ALA A 31 6.92 4.56 10.36
C ALA A 31 6.81 5.90 9.61
N HIS A 32 5.63 6.30 9.13
CA HIS A 32 5.51 7.46 8.22
C HIS A 32 4.71 8.63 8.81
N VAL A 33 3.55 8.35 9.41
CA VAL A 33 2.62 9.41 9.86
C VAL A 33 3.08 10.06 11.15
N SER A 34 3.61 9.28 12.10
CA SER A 34 4.02 9.79 13.42
C SER A 34 5.11 10.88 13.37
N ARG A 35 5.85 10.97 12.26
CA ARG A 35 7.01 11.85 12.09
C ARG A 35 6.69 13.20 11.45
N THR A 36 5.48 13.39 10.92
CA THR A 36 5.11 14.64 10.25
C THR A 36 4.34 15.58 11.18
N GLU A 37 4.61 16.88 11.07
CA GLU A 37 3.87 17.95 11.75
C GLU A 37 2.79 18.57 10.82
N ASP A 38 2.83 18.28 9.52
CA ASP A 38 1.88 18.80 8.54
C ASP A 38 0.61 17.92 8.51
N THR A 39 -0.52 18.49 8.94
CA THR A 39 -1.79 17.75 9.02
C THR A 39 -2.26 17.23 7.66
N LEU A 40 -1.96 17.95 6.57
CA LEU A 40 -2.31 17.49 5.22
C LEU A 40 -1.49 16.25 4.84
N ALA A 41 -0.18 16.26 5.08
CA ALA A 41 0.70 15.13 4.85
C ALA A 41 0.27 13.93 5.71
N ALA A 42 -0.03 14.16 6.99
CA ALA A 42 -0.51 13.12 7.90
C ALA A 42 -1.74 12.41 7.33
N ASN A 43 -2.77 13.17 6.92
CA ASN A 43 -4.00 12.61 6.35
C ASN A 43 -3.76 11.81 5.06
N LEU A 44 -2.92 12.32 4.16
CA LEU A 44 -2.61 11.65 2.89
C LEU A 44 -1.81 10.36 3.13
N MET A 45 -0.87 10.37 4.06
CA MET A 45 -0.11 9.17 4.43
C MET A 45 -0.96 8.15 5.19
N THR A 46 -1.85 8.56 6.10
CA THR A 46 -2.81 7.66 6.75
C THR A 46 -3.70 6.97 5.71
N TYR A 47 -4.19 7.72 4.73
CA TYR A 47 -4.96 7.14 3.62
C TYR A 47 -4.12 6.18 2.78
N ALA A 48 -2.85 6.52 2.49
CA ALA A 48 -1.94 5.62 1.79
C ALA A 48 -1.72 4.30 2.54
N CYS A 49 -1.44 4.35 3.85
CA CYS A 49 -1.33 3.15 4.69
C CYS A 49 -2.63 2.32 4.65
N HIS A 50 -3.80 2.97 4.75
CA HIS A 50 -5.08 2.26 4.68
C HIS A 50 -5.25 1.52 3.36
N ARG A 51 -4.94 2.16 2.23
CA ARG A 51 -5.08 1.56 0.89
C ARG A 51 -4.10 0.43 0.65
N LEU A 52 -2.91 0.48 1.24
CA LEU A 52 -1.88 -0.56 1.07
C LEU A 52 -2.10 -1.79 1.95
N TYR A 53 -2.68 -1.62 3.14
CA TYR A 53 -2.75 -2.69 4.15
C TYR A 53 -4.16 -3.14 4.50
N ILE A 54 -5.17 -2.27 4.41
CA ILE A 54 -6.56 -2.60 4.74
C ILE A 54 -7.38 -2.80 3.46
N ASP A 55 -7.49 -1.76 2.63
CA ASP A 55 -8.26 -1.77 1.39
C ASP A 55 -7.39 -2.12 0.17
N ASN A 56 -6.56 -3.14 0.30
CA ASN A 56 -5.60 -3.52 -0.75
C ASN A 56 -6.19 -4.46 -1.82
N PHE A 57 -7.43 -4.91 -1.63
CA PHE A 57 -8.13 -5.70 -2.63
C PHE A 57 -8.35 -4.88 -3.91
N MET A 58 -7.90 -5.43 -5.05
CA MET A 58 -7.91 -4.77 -6.37
C MET A 58 -7.12 -3.46 -6.45
N LEU A 59 -6.12 -3.26 -5.59
CA LEU A 59 -5.18 -2.17 -5.76
C LEU A 59 -4.31 -2.42 -7.01
N SER A 60 -4.37 -1.52 -7.99
CA SER A 60 -3.52 -1.65 -9.19
C SER A 60 -2.05 -1.38 -8.86
N GLU A 61 -1.12 -1.88 -9.68
CA GLU A 61 0.31 -1.58 -9.52
C GLU A 61 0.61 -0.07 -9.58
N GLN A 62 -0.13 0.66 -10.42
CA GLN A 62 -0.04 2.12 -10.52
C GLN A 62 -0.46 2.79 -9.22
N ASP A 63 -1.56 2.33 -8.62
CA ASP A 63 -2.03 2.84 -7.34
C ASP A 63 -1.08 2.50 -6.20
N GLN A 64 -0.57 1.27 -6.17
CA GLN A 64 0.44 0.85 -5.21
C GLN A 64 1.68 1.74 -5.29
N GLY A 65 2.20 1.99 -6.50
CA GLY A 65 3.34 2.89 -6.71
C GLY A 65 3.05 4.32 -6.29
N TYR A 66 1.84 4.84 -6.57
CA TYR A 66 1.42 6.15 -6.10
C TYR A 66 1.46 6.25 -4.57
N TYR A 67 0.84 5.30 -3.86
CA TYR A 67 0.78 5.34 -2.39
C TYR A 67 2.16 5.15 -1.74
N GLN A 68 3.01 4.28 -2.29
CA GLN A 68 4.39 4.13 -1.84
C GLN A 68 5.20 5.42 -2.04
N CYS A 69 5.04 6.10 -3.18
CA CYS A 69 5.68 7.39 -3.43
C CYS A 69 5.26 8.45 -2.40
N LEU A 70 3.98 8.50 -2.00
CA LEU A 70 3.56 9.42 -0.94
C LEU A 70 4.27 9.14 0.38
N LEU A 71 4.33 7.87 0.80
CA LEU A 71 4.96 7.46 2.06
C LEU A 71 6.47 7.71 2.08
N GLU A 72 7.14 7.63 0.93
CA GLU A 72 8.57 7.89 0.80
C GLU A 72 8.91 9.37 0.99
N TYR A 73 8.16 10.28 0.39
CA TYR A 73 8.55 11.70 0.30
C TYR A 73 7.77 12.64 1.23
N MET A 74 6.55 12.29 1.65
CA MET A 74 5.73 13.17 2.51
C MET A 74 6.21 13.32 3.96
N PRO A 75 6.90 12.36 4.61
CA PRO A 75 7.33 12.53 6.00
C PRO A 75 8.19 13.80 6.21
N ASP A 76 8.98 14.18 5.20
CA ASP A 76 9.87 15.33 5.24
C ASP A 76 9.19 16.66 4.83
N ALA A 77 7.94 16.61 4.38
CA ALA A 77 7.19 17.78 3.96
C ALA A 77 6.75 18.61 5.18
N LYS A 78 7.33 19.81 5.32
CA LYS A 78 7.03 20.72 6.44
C LYS A 78 5.99 21.79 6.12
N LYS A 79 5.49 21.83 4.89
CA LYS A 79 4.57 22.86 4.40
C LYS A 79 3.56 22.23 3.46
N ALA A 80 2.30 22.63 3.59
CA ALA A 80 1.21 22.18 2.74
C ALA A 80 1.49 22.34 1.23
N GLU A 81 2.16 23.41 0.81
CA GLU A 81 2.58 23.60 -0.59
C GLU A 81 3.47 22.46 -1.10
N ILE A 82 4.46 22.06 -0.30
CA ILE A 82 5.37 20.95 -0.63
C ILE A 82 4.61 19.63 -0.64
N THR A 83 3.72 19.41 0.33
CA THR A 83 2.83 18.25 0.37
C THR A 83 1.99 18.13 -0.91
N LEU A 84 1.41 19.23 -1.38
CA LEU A 84 0.64 19.27 -2.63
C LEU A 84 1.51 19.03 -3.86
N GLN A 85 2.73 19.57 -3.88
CA GLN A 85 3.69 19.33 -4.96
C GLN A 85 4.08 17.84 -5.02
N ILE A 86 4.41 17.22 -3.89
CA ILE A 86 4.72 15.78 -3.81
C ILE A 86 3.53 14.95 -4.31
N LYS A 87 2.32 15.24 -3.83
CA LYS A 87 1.10 14.54 -4.27
C LYS A 87 0.95 14.58 -5.80
N ARG A 88 1.13 15.76 -6.41
CA ARG A 88 1.04 15.92 -7.87
C ARG A 88 2.12 15.12 -8.59
N THR A 89 3.37 15.25 -8.15
CA THR A 89 4.50 14.52 -8.74
C THR A 89 4.32 13.00 -8.66
N CYS A 90 3.88 12.47 -7.52
CA CYS A 90 3.61 11.04 -7.37
C CYS A 90 2.45 10.58 -8.27
N ASN A 91 1.39 11.40 -8.39
CA ASN A 91 0.30 11.13 -9.31
C ASN A 91 0.79 11.06 -10.76
N ASP A 92 1.58 12.05 -11.19
CA ASP A 92 2.05 12.13 -12.57
C ASP A 92 3.01 10.97 -12.91
N LYS A 93 3.85 10.58 -11.95
CA LYS A 93 4.82 9.48 -12.11
C LYS A 93 4.16 8.11 -12.27
N HIS A 94 3.07 7.84 -11.56
CA HIS A 94 2.49 6.49 -11.43
C HIS A 94 1.10 6.33 -12.06
N ARG A 95 0.30 7.39 -12.16
CA ARG A 95 -1.12 7.33 -12.59
C ARG A 95 -1.43 8.23 -13.79
N SER A 96 -0.47 8.98 -14.33
CA SER A 96 -0.72 9.78 -15.52
C SER A 96 -0.93 8.88 -16.74
N LEU A 97 -1.99 9.14 -17.49
CA LEU A 97 -2.29 8.48 -18.77
C LEU A 97 -1.48 9.05 -19.94
N PHE A 98 -0.71 10.12 -19.72
CA PHE A 98 0.00 10.87 -20.76
C PHE A 98 1.52 10.62 -20.75
N ARG A 99 1.95 9.43 -20.36
CA ARG A 99 3.36 9.04 -20.35
C ARG A 99 3.69 8.04 -21.44
#